data_AF-A0AA38UK64-F1
#
_entry.id   AF-A0AA38UK64-F1
#
_cell.length_a   1.000
_cell.length_b   1.000
_cell.length_c   1.000
_cell.angle_alpha   90.00
_cell.angle_beta   90.00
_cell.angle_gamma   90.00
#
_symmetry.space_group_name_H-M   'P 1'
#
loop_
_entity.id
_entity.type
_entity.pdbx_description
1 polymer ?
#
loop_
_entity_poly.entity_id
_entity_poly.type
_entity_poly.pdbx_seq_one_letter_code
_entity_poly.pdbx_strand_id
1 'polypeptide(L)' 'ARMEASRRTGYDSKLTRTLLSSEFARITGGLSAYTWQIDMAEALLLGLGCSVIAGTGT' A
#
# COMPACT_ATOMS: atom_id res chain seq x y z
N ALA A 1 -2.84 -9.35 -9.81
CA ALA A 1 -2.82 -9.42 -8.33
C ALA A 1 -4.08 -8.82 -7.71
N ARG A 2 -4.29 -7.50 -7.71
CA ARG A 2 -5.47 -6.84 -7.08
C ARG A 2 -6.83 -7.42 -7.54
N MET A 3 -7.02 -7.61 -8.86
CA MET A 3 -8.25 -8.23 -9.41
C MET A 3 -8.44 -9.67 -8.93
N GLU A 4 -7.35 -10.45 -8.85
CA GLU A 4 -7.40 -11.84 -8.42
C GLU A 4 -7.70 -11.96 -6.92
N ALA A 5 -7.08 -11.12 -6.09
CA ALA A 5 -7.38 -11.02 -4.67
C ALA A 5 -8.84 -10.60 -4.46
N SER A 6 -9.32 -9.60 -5.21
CA SER A 6 -10.71 -9.13 -5.12
C SER A 6 -11.69 -10.27 -5.41
N ARG A 7 -11.44 -11.04 -6.46
CA ARG A 7 -12.25 -12.19 -6.84
C ARG A 7 -12.25 -13.32 -5.80
N ARG A 8 -11.10 -13.59 -5.18
CA ARG A 8 -10.94 -14.74 -4.26
C ARG A 8 -11.34 -14.46 -2.82
N THR A 9 -11.11 -13.25 -2.33
CA THR A 9 -11.24 -12.92 -0.91
C THR A 9 -12.15 -11.72 -0.62
N GLY A 10 -12.74 -11.11 -1.67
CA GLY A 10 -13.49 -9.86 -1.52
C GLY A 10 -12.58 -8.66 -1.24
N TYR A 11 -11.29 -8.77 -1.53
CA TYR A 11 -10.32 -7.69 -1.37
C TYR A 11 -10.75 -6.42 -2.13
N ASP A 12 -10.77 -5.28 -1.42
CA ASP A 12 -11.01 -3.96 -1.99
C ASP A 12 -9.71 -3.14 -1.96
N SER A 13 -9.13 -2.94 -3.13
CA SER A 13 -7.89 -2.15 -3.29
C SER A 13 -8.08 -0.68 -2.92
N LYS A 14 -9.23 -0.08 -3.24
CA LYS A 14 -9.47 1.33 -2.97
C LYS A 14 -9.59 1.57 -1.47
N LEU A 15 -10.41 0.77 -0.79
CA LEU A 15 -10.55 0.84 0.66
C LEU A 15 -9.22 0.57 1.37
N THR A 16 -8.50 -0.48 0.96
CA THR A 16 -7.20 -0.83 1.55
C THR A 16 -6.20 0.31 1.41
N ARG A 17 -6.10 0.92 0.23
CA ARG A 17 -5.20 2.07 0.01
C ARG A 17 -5.60 3.29 0.80
N THR A 18 -6.90 3.56 0.97
CA THR A 18 -7.38 4.63 1.85
C THR A 18 -6.94 4.38 3.30
N LEU A 19 -7.13 3.16 3.80
CA LEU A 19 -6.70 2.79 5.16
C LEU A 19 -5.19 2.90 5.34
N LEU A 20 -4.40 2.44 4.36
CA LEU A 20 -2.93 2.57 4.39
C LEU A 20 -2.50 4.04 4.45
N SER A 21 -3.08 4.90 3.61
CA SER A 21 -2.75 6.33 3.61
C SER A 21 -3.18 7.02 4.91
N SER A 22 -4.36 6.69 5.43
CA SER A 22 -4.85 7.24 6.70
C SER A 22 -3.97 6.81 7.87
N GLU A 23 -3.55 5.55 7.90
CA GLU A 23 -2.68 5.02 8.94
C GLU A 23 -1.28 5.62 8.86
N PHE A 24 -0.71 5.75 7.66
CA PHE A 24 0.55 6.44 7.44
C PHE A 24 0.50 7.88 7.96
N ALA A 25 -0.54 8.63 7.61
CA ALA A 25 -0.72 10.00 8.10
C ALA A 25 -0.84 10.03 9.63
N ARG A 26 -1.58 9.08 10.23
CA ARG A 26 -1.75 8.99 11.68
C ARG A 26 -0.41 8.80 12.41
N ILE A 27 0.46 7.93 11.92
CA ILE A 27 1.73 7.60 12.59
C ILE A 27 2.85 8.59 12.31
N THR A 28 2.77 9.33 11.20
CA THR A 28 3.79 10.31 10.78
C THR A 28 3.47 11.74 11.21
N GLY A 29 2.39 11.97 11.94
CA GLY A 29 1.96 13.32 12.33
C GLY A 29 1.37 14.14 11.19
N GLY A 30 0.73 13.47 10.23
CA GLY A 30 -0.02 14.10 9.13
C GLY A 30 0.71 14.14 7.79
N LEU A 31 1.85 13.43 7.63
CA LEU A 31 2.51 13.36 6.33
C LEU A 31 1.70 12.51 5.35
N SER A 32 1.85 12.83 4.07
CA SER A 32 1.29 12.04 2.97
C SER A 32 2.33 11.06 2.45
N ALA A 33 1.96 9.79 2.37
CA ALA A 33 2.81 8.78 1.76
C ALA A 33 3.01 9.05 0.27
N TYR A 34 4.19 8.73 -0.24
CA TYR A 34 4.40 8.62 -1.68
C TYR A 34 3.60 7.44 -2.25
N THR A 35 3.21 7.55 -3.52
CA THR A 35 2.45 6.50 -4.21
C THR A 35 3.16 5.14 -4.14
N TRP A 36 4.49 5.13 -4.32
CA TRP A 36 5.27 3.90 -4.26
C TRP A 36 5.29 3.25 -2.87
N GLN A 37 5.23 4.05 -1.79
CA GLN A 37 5.16 3.52 -0.41
C GLN A 37 3.85 2.76 -0.21
N ILE A 38 2.74 3.32 -0.69
CA ILE A 38 1.42 2.66 -0.64
C ILE A 38 1.39 1.43 -1.56
N ASP A 39 1.98 1.51 -2.75
CA ASP A 39 2.05 0.35 -3.66
C ASP A 39 2.86 -0.80 -3.07
N MET A 40 3.98 -0.50 -2.38
CA MET A 40 4.78 -1.52 -1.71
C MET A 40 4.07 -2.10 -0.49
N ALA A 41 3.46 -1.26 0.34
CA ALA A 41 2.67 -1.73 1.49
C ALA A 41 1.52 -2.66 1.05
N GLU A 42 0.81 -2.29 -0.02
CA GLU A 42 -0.26 -3.11 -0.58
C GLU A 42 0.28 -4.42 -1.18
N ALA A 43 1.43 -4.40 -1.85
CA ALA A 43 2.06 -5.60 -2.39
C ALA A 43 2.45 -6.59 -1.28
N LEU A 44 2.98 -6.10 -0.16
CA LEU A 44 3.30 -6.91 1.02
C LEU A 44 2.04 -7.52 1.64
N LEU A 45 0.96 -6.75 1.78
CA LEU A 45 -0.33 -7.26 2.27
C LEU A 45 -0.91 -8.37 1.38
N LEU A 46 -0.72 -8.26 0.08
CA LEU A 46 -1.16 -9.27 -0.90
C LEU A 46 -0.20 -10.47 -0.99
N GLY A 47 0.89 -10.50 -0.22
CA GLY A 47 1.87 -11.59 -0.22
C GLY A 47 2.64 -11.70 -1.55
N LEU A 48 2.85 -10.59 -2.26
CA LEU A 48 3.56 -10.58 -3.53
C LEU A 48 5.07 -10.44 -3.30
N GLY A 49 5.87 -11.09 -4.15
CA GLY A 49 7.28 -10.77 -4.26
C GLY A 49 7.47 -9.39 -4.89
N CYS A 50 8.21 -8.51 -4.22
CA CYS A 50 8.42 -7.13 -4.65
C CYS A 50 9.88 -6.68 -4.49
N SER A 51 10.31 -5.77 -5.37
CA SER A 51 11.58 -5.05 -5.30
C SER A 51 11.30 -3.57 -5.50
N VAL A 52 12.00 -2.72 -4.77
CA VAL A 52 11.85 -1.26 -4.83
C VAL A 52 13.19 -0.61 -5.11
N ILE A 53 13.19 0.36 -6.03
CA ILE A 53 14.34 1.23 -6.31
C ILE A 53 13.86 2.65 -6.00
N ALA A 54 14.39 3.23 -4.94
CA ALA A 54 14.02 4.56 -4.46
C ALA A 54 15.28 5.33 -4.03
N GLY A 55 15.18 6.66 -4.00
CA GLY A 55 16.24 7.51 -3.49
C GLY A 55 16.41 7.36 -1.98
N THR A 56 17.60 7.61 -1.47
CA THR A 56 17.84 7.55 -0.03
C THR A 56 17.05 8.66 0.68
N GLY A 57 16.29 8.30 1.73
CA GLY A 57 15.54 9.26 2.55
C GLY A 57 14.20 9.71 1.96
N THR A 58 13.73 9.05 0.89
CA THR A 58 12.36 9.22 0.37
C THR A 58 11.40 8.22 0.97
#